data_AF-X1IRL7-F1
#
_entry.id   AF-X1IRL7-F1
#
_cell.length_a   1.000
_cell.length_b   1.000
_cell.length_c   1.000
_cell.angle_alpha   90.00
_cell.angle_beta   90.00
_cell.angle_gamma   90.00
#
_symmetry.space_group_name_H-M   'P 1'
#
loop_
_entity.id
_entity.type
_entity.pdbx_description
1 polymer ?
#
loop_
_entity_poly.entity_id
_entity_poly.type
_entity_poly.pdbx_seq_one_letter_code
_entity_poly.pdbx_strand_id
1 'polypeptide(L)'
;LNLWLNKDEEAEFEGWMVKARMIAHELKKAPQVSKAEIVENKQKRRVQVNISIDDEVGPSAADIVFNLRLGNPSIWVNHLGSNMIGIKPFMLRDGEENILVSALVKMLKGKS
;
A
#
# COMPACT_ATOMS: atom_id res chain seq x y z
N LEU A 1 12.23 -30.49 10.59
CA LEU A 1 11.44 -29.29 10.99
C LEU A 1 11.75 -28.09 10.09
N ASN A 2 13.02 -27.74 9.87
CA ASN A 2 13.43 -26.53 9.12
C ASN A 2 12.96 -26.44 7.66
N LEU A 3 12.86 -27.57 6.92
CA LEU A 3 12.41 -27.56 5.52
C LEU A 3 10.95 -27.17 5.33
N TRP A 4 10.08 -27.46 6.31
CA TRP A 4 8.66 -27.11 6.25
C TRP A 4 8.46 -25.63 6.61
N LEU A 5 9.12 -25.16 7.68
CA LEU A 5 9.14 -23.74 8.06
C LEU A 5 9.62 -22.84 6.90
N ASN A 6 10.69 -23.24 6.21
CA ASN A 6 11.20 -22.45 5.09
C ASN A 6 10.23 -22.37 3.90
N LYS A 7 9.49 -23.46 3.61
CA LYS A 7 8.50 -23.49 2.52
C LYS A 7 7.29 -22.62 2.84
N ASP A 8 6.83 -22.66 4.09
CA ASP A 8 5.69 -21.86 4.53
C ASP A 8 6.03 -20.36 4.49
N GLU A 9 7.21 -19.98 4.96
CA GLU A 9 7.67 -18.59 4.93
C GLU A 9 7.93 -18.05 3.51
N GLU A 10 8.35 -18.92 2.58
CA GLU A 10 8.52 -18.55 1.17
C GLU A 10 7.17 -18.34 0.48
N ALA A 11 6.20 -19.23 0.71
CA ALA A 11 4.85 -19.08 0.21
C ALA A 11 4.17 -17.83 0.76
N GLU A 12 4.39 -17.50 2.03
CA GLU A 12 3.87 -16.30 2.66
C GLU A 12 4.47 -15.03 2.04
N PHE A 13 5.79 -15.01 1.84
CA PHE A 13 6.46 -13.89 1.18
C PHE A 13 5.97 -13.67 -0.25
N GLU A 14 5.78 -14.74 -1.03
CA GLU A 14 5.20 -14.66 -2.37
C GLU A 14 3.76 -14.13 -2.33
N GLY A 15 2.97 -14.53 -1.34
CA GLY A 15 1.63 -13.98 -1.09
C GLY A 15 1.67 -12.47 -0.88
N TRP A 16 2.59 -11.98 -0.04
CA TRP A 16 2.78 -10.54 0.17
C TRP A 16 3.23 -9.81 -1.09
N MET A 17 4.07 -10.43 -1.92
CA MET A 17 4.48 -9.88 -3.22
C MET A 17 3.32 -9.78 -4.21
N VAL A 18 2.43 -10.78 -4.24
CA VAL A 18 1.20 -10.72 -5.05
C VAL A 18 0.32 -9.55 -4.61
N LYS A 19 0.09 -9.39 -3.30
CA LYS A 19 -0.66 -8.24 -2.76
C LYS A 19 0.01 -6.92 -3.11
N ALA A 20 1.32 -6.81 -2.95
CA ALA A 20 2.09 -5.61 -3.27
C ALA A 20 1.93 -5.20 -4.75
N ARG A 21 2.04 -6.17 -5.66
CA ARG A 21 1.86 -5.97 -7.10
C ARG A 21 0.46 -5.49 -7.44
N MET A 22 -0.57 -6.10 -6.85
CA MET A 22 -1.96 -5.66 -7.04
C MET A 22 -2.17 -4.23 -6.54
N ILE A 23 -1.77 -3.93 -5.31
CA ILE A 23 -1.92 -2.60 -4.69
C ILE A 23 -1.21 -1.54 -5.55
N ALA A 24 0.05 -1.77 -5.92
CA ALA A 24 0.82 -0.84 -6.73
C ALA A 24 0.17 -0.63 -8.11
N HIS A 25 -0.30 -1.70 -8.75
CA HIS A 25 -0.94 -1.65 -10.05
C HIS A 25 -2.24 -0.83 -10.02
N GLU A 26 -3.11 -1.06 -9.04
CA GLU A 26 -4.39 -0.35 -8.94
C GLU A 26 -4.20 1.12 -8.59
N LEU A 27 -3.32 1.44 -7.64
CA LEU A 27 -3.11 2.83 -7.21
C LEU A 27 -2.42 3.67 -8.30
N LYS A 28 -1.53 3.08 -9.10
CA LYS A 28 -0.90 3.77 -10.23
C LYS A 28 -1.89 4.29 -11.29
N LYS A 29 -3.12 3.76 -11.32
CA LYS A 29 -4.17 4.23 -12.25
C LYS A 29 -4.77 5.57 -11.82
N ALA A 30 -4.56 5.99 -10.58
CA ALA A 30 -5.07 7.28 -10.11
C ALA A 30 -4.18 8.41 -10.66
N PRO A 31 -4.77 9.49 -11.22
CA PRO A 31 -4.01 10.57 -11.86
C PRO A 31 -3.11 11.34 -10.89
N GLN A 32 -3.43 11.35 -9.60
CA GLN A 32 -2.67 12.01 -8.54
C GLN A 32 -1.45 11.17 -8.06
N VAL A 33 -1.27 9.96 -8.59
CA VAL A 33 -0.13 9.11 -8.23
C VAL A 33 0.97 9.30 -9.27
N SER A 34 2.00 10.05 -8.90
CA SER A 34 3.17 10.28 -9.76
C SER A 34 4.05 9.03 -9.87
N LYS A 35 4.08 8.21 -8.81
CA LYS A 35 4.91 7.00 -8.75
C LYS A 35 4.31 5.94 -7.84
N ALA A 36 4.43 4.68 -8.25
CA ALA A 36 4.12 3.52 -7.41
C ALA A 36 5.26 2.51 -7.52
N GLU A 37 5.95 2.25 -6.41
CA GLU A 37 7.12 1.37 -6.34
C GLU A 37 6.94 0.28 -5.30
N ILE A 38 7.45 -0.91 -5.62
CA ILE A 38 7.55 -2.01 -4.67
C ILE A 38 8.99 -2.06 -4.17
N VAL A 39 9.16 -1.87 -2.88
CA VAL A 39 10.44 -2.00 -2.19
C VAL A 39 10.46 -3.35 -1.50
N GLU A 40 11.33 -4.25 -1.97
CA GLU A 40 11.51 -5.57 -1.40
C GLU A 40 12.90 -5.75 -0.77
N ASN A 41 12.95 -6.57 0.28
CA ASN A 41 14.19 -7.09 0.83
C ASN A 41 13.99 -8.60 1.07
N LYS A 42 14.48 -9.41 0.12
CA LYS A 42 14.34 -10.88 0.16
C LYS A 42 15.05 -11.51 1.37
N GLN A 43 16.22 -10.99 1.75
CA GLN A 43 16.97 -11.49 2.90
C GLN A 43 16.20 -11.31 4.21
N LYS A 44 15.49 -10.19 4.36
CA LYS A 44 14.66 -9.88 5.53
C LYS A 44 13.19 -10.24 5.34
N ARG A 45 12.83 -10.83 4.20
CA ARG A 45 11.44 -11.10 3.76
C ARG A 45 10.50 -9.92 4.00
N ARG A 46 10.91 -8.72 3.57
CA ARG A 46 10.08 -7.51 3.70
C ARG A 46 9.62 -7.05 2.33
N VAL A 47 8.36 -6.62 2.28
CA VAL A 47 7.76 -5.98 1.11
C VAL A 47 7.03 -4.73 1.59
N GLN A 48 7.20 -3.63 0.86
CA GLN A 48 6.48 -2.38 1.06
C GLN A 48 6.10 -1.79 -0.29
N VAL A 49 4.90 -1.24 -0.39
CA VAL A 49 4.50 -0.42 -1.54
C VAL A 49 4.67 1.04 -1.16
N ASN A 50 5.44 1.78 -1.94
CA ASN A 50 5.62 3.21 -1.81
C ASN A 50 4.83 3.91 -2.91
N ILE A 51 3.96 4.83 -2.52
CA ILE A 51 3.14 5.62 -3.44
C ILE A 51 3.54 7.09 -3.28
N SER A 52 4.09 7.68 -4.32
CA SER A 52 4.35 9.12 -4.41
C SER A 52 3.10 9.81 -4.93
N ILE A 53 2.65 10.82 -4.20
CA ILE A 53 1.49 11.64 -4.54
C ILE A 53 1.98 12.93 -5.20
N ASP A 54 1.23 13.40 -6.17
CA ASP A 54 1.33 14.75 -6.71
C ASP A 54 0.30 15.63 -5.98
N ASP A 55 0.76 16.48 -5.05
CA ASP A 55 -0.08 17.38 -4.27
C ASP A 55 -0.38 18.71 -4.98
N GLU A 56 0.21 18.97 -6.14
CA GLU A 56 -0.19 20.14 -6.94
C GLU A 56 -1.60 19.97 -7.53
N VAL A 57 -2.03 18.72 -7.70
CA VAL A 57 -3.30 18.32 -8.34
C VAL A 57 -4.30 17.66 -7.37
N GLY A 58 -4.04 17.69 -6.07
CA GLY A 58 -4.81 16.91 -5.10
C GLY A 58 -4.45 17.12 -3.63
N PRO A 59 -5.08 16.33 -2.72
CA PRO A 59 -4.71 16.34 -1.31
C PRO A 59 -3.28 15.82 -1.12
N SER A 60 -2.60 16.33 -0.09
CA SER A 60 -1.29 15.81 0.29
C SER A 60 -1.39 14.37 0.81
N ALA A 61 -0.29 13.63 0.76
CA ALA A 61 -0.16 12.32 1.38
C ALA A 61 -0.50 12.38 2.88
N ALA A 62 -0.14 13.46 3.56
CA ALA A 62 -0.48 13.66 4.97
C ALA A 62 -2.00 13.75 5.17
N ASP A 63 -2.71 14.51 4.33
CA ASP A 63 -4.17 14.63 4.37
C ASP A 63 -4.85 13.30 4.05
N ILE A 64 -4.35 12.57 3.03
CA ILE A 64 -4.86 11.24 2.69
C ILE A 64 -4.70 10.29 3.88
N VAL A 65 -3.51 10.22 4.49
CA VAL A 65 -3.27 9.36 5.67
C VAL A 65 -4.18 9.75 6.83
N PHE A 66 -4.35 11.05 7.08
CA PHE A 66 -5.22 11.56 8.12
C PHE A 66 -6.68 11.16 7.88
N ASN A 67 -7.20 11.37 6.67
CA ASN A 67 -8.59 11.06 6.31
C ASN A 67 -8.89 9.56 6.31
N LEU A 68 -7.92 8.71 5.93
CA LEU A 68 -8.06 7.25 6.06
C LEU A 68 -8.23 6.80 7.51
N ARG A 69 -7.56 7.47 8.46
CA ARG A 69 -7.69 7.14 9.89
C ARG A 69 -9.05 7.55 10.45
N LEU A 70 -9.60 8.67 9.98
CA LEU A 70 -10.93 9.14 10.37
C LEU A 70 -12.08 8.38 9.69
N GLY A 71 -11.78 7.68 8.59
CA GLY A 71 -12.76 6.92 7.84
C GLY A 71 -13.33 5.70 8.58
N ASN A 72 -14.32 5.07 7.96
CA ASN A 72 -14.88 3.79 8.40
C ASN A 72 -14.83 2.78 7.23
N PRO A 73 -13.99 1.73 7.28
CA PRO A 73 -13.10 1.39 8.40
C PRO A 73 -11.95 2.40 8.57
N SER A 74 -11.43 2.49 9.79
CA SER A 74 -10.22 3.25 10.08
C SER A 74 -9.01 2.50 9.52
N ILE A 75 -8.30 3.12 8.58
CA ILE A 75 -7.19 2.50 7.85
C ILE A 75 -5.88 3.20 8.20
N TRP A 76 -4.89 2.40 8.58
CA TRP A 76 -3.58 2.89 9.00
C TRP A 76 -2.52 2.56 7.95
N VAL A 77 -1.96 3.62 7.36
CA VAL A 77 -0.81 3.56 6.43
C VAL A 77 0.31 4.47 6.94
N ASN A 78 1.54 4.23 6.48
CA ASN A 78 2.69 5.05 6.87
C ASN A 78 2.73 6.31 6.01
N HIS A 79 2.94 7.47 6.62
CA HIS A 79 3.39 8.66 5.91
C HIS A 79 4.92 8.64 5.91
N LEU A 80 5.53 8.53 4.73
CA LEU A 80 6.99 8.39 4.57
C LEU A 80 7.71 9.74 4.43
N GLY A 81 6.99 10.86 4.51
CA GLY A 81 7.50 12.19 4.17
C GLY A 81 7.55 12.41 2.64
N SER A 82 7.91 13.63 2.22
CA SER A 82 8.01 14.02 0.79
C SER A 82 6.80 13.59 -0.06
N ASN A 83 5.60 13.80 0.47
CA ASN A 83 4.34 13.46 -0.17
C ASN A 83 4.19 11.98 -0.57
N MET A 84 4.64 11.08 0.29
CA MET A 84 4.69 9.64 0.00
C MET A 84 3.98 8.80 1.07
N ILE A 85 3.27 7.77 0.63
CA ILE A 85 2.55 6.80 1.46
C ILE A 85 3.24 5.44 1.37
N GLY A 86 3.42 4.77 2.52
CA GLY A 86 4.01 3.45 2.64
C GLY A 86 3.01 2.41 3.15
N ILE A 87 2.78 1.37 2.36
CA ILE A 87 1.85 0.27 2.66
C ILE A 87 2.65 -1.02 2.88
N LYS A 88 2.37 -1.73 3.97
CA LYS A 88 3.03 -3.00 4.33
C LYS A 88 2.05 -4.16 4.11
N PRO A 89 2.17 -4.92 3.00
CA PRO A 89 1.18 -5.95 2.65
C PRO A 89 1.05 -7.07 3.68
N PHE A 90 2.13 -7.39 4.42
CA PHE A 90 2.10 -8.40 5.48
C PHE A 90 1.19 -8.05 6.66
N MET A 91 0.78 -6.78 6.78
CA MET A 91 -0.18 -6.33 7.81
C MET A 91 -1.64 -6.44 7.36
N LEU A 92 -1.88 -6.88 6.12
CA LEU A 92 -3.21 -7.00 5.52
C LEU A 92 -3.63 -8.46 5.48
N ARG A 93 -4.78 -8.78 6.08
CA ARG A 93 -5.46 -10.07 5.89
C ARG A 93 -5.96 -10.18 4.46
N ASP A 94 -6.25 -11.40 4.01
CA ASP A 94 -6.79 -11.63 2.68
C ASP A 94 -8.11 -10.87 2.47
N GLY A 95 -8.19 -10.13 1.37
CA GLY A 95 -9.29 -9.24 1.05
C GLY A 95 -9.16 -7.81 1.60
N GLU A 96 -8.37 -7.56 2.65
CA GLU A 96 -8.19 -6.20 3.19
C GLU A 96 -7.45 -5.28 2.21
N GLU A 97 -6.59 -5.85 1.35
CA GLU A 97 -5.94 -5.10 0.27
C GLU A 97 -6.94 -4.42 -0.68
N ASN A 98 -8.11 -5.04 -0.93
CA ASN A 98 -9.14 -4.46 -1.79
C ASN A 98 -9.85 -3.28 -1.10
N ILE A 99 -10.10 -3.40 0.20
CA ILE A 99 -10.70 -2.33 1.02
C ILE A 99 -9.74 -1.14 1.06
N LEU A 100 -8.46 -1.40 1.32
CA LEU A 100 -7.40 -0.40 1.33
C LEU A 100 -7.30 0.35 -0.01
N VAL A 101 -7.19 -0.39 -1.12
CA VAL A 101 -7.10 0.20 -2.47
C VAL A 101 -8.34 1.02 -2.79
N SER A 102 -9.54 0.50 -2.51
CA SER A 102 -10.80 1.23 -2.74
C SER A 102 -10.87 2.53 -1.94
N ALA A 103 -10.47 2.51 -0.67
CA ALA A 103 -10.43 3.70 0.18
C ALA A 103 -9.42 4.73 -0.34
N LEU A 104 -8.20 4.30 -0.70
CA LEU A 104 -7.18 5.17 -1.28
C LEU A 104 -7.62 5.79 -2.61
N VAL A 105 -8.17 4.99 -3.53
CA VAL A 105 -8.67 5.48 -4.82
C VAL A 105 -9.77 6.53 -4.64
N LYS A 106 -10.66 6.37 -3.65
CA LYS A 106 -11.67 7.39 -3.33
C LYS A 106 -11.05 8.70 -2.87
N MET A 107 -9.98 8.65 -2.07
CA MET A 107 -9.27 9.85 -1.60
C MET A 107 -8.46 10.51 -2.72
N LEU A 108 -7.92 9.71 -3.64
CA LEU A 108 -7.11 10.14 -4.79
C LEU A 108 -7.94 10.62 -5.99
N LYS A 109 -9.26 10.41 -5.95
CA LYS A 109 -10.20 11.07 -6.86
C LYS A 109 -10.71 12.32 -6.13
N GLY A 110 -10.00 13.43 -6.30
CA GLY A 110 -10.47 14.74 -5.82
C GLY A 110 -11.92 15.00 -6.25
N LYS A 111 -12.69 15.74 -5.42
CA LYS A 111 -14.12 16.04 -5.64
C LYS A 111 -14.40 16.34 -7.12
N SER A 112 -15.20 15.49 -7.75
CA SER A 112 -15.84 15.79 -9.05
C SER A 112 -16.88 16.89 -8.87
#